data_AF-A0A957W2F9-F1
#
_entry.id   AF-A0A957W2F9-F1
#
_cell.length_a   1.000
_cell.length_b   1.000
_cell.length_c   1.000
_cell.angle_alpha   90.00
_cell.angle_beta   90.00
_cell.angle_gamma   90.00
#
_symmetry.space_group_name_H-M   'P 1'
#
loop_
_entity.id
_entity.type
_entity.pdbx_description
1 polymer ?
#
loop_
_entity_poly.entity_id
_entity_poly.type
_entity_poly.pdbx_seq_one_letter_code
_entity_poly.pdbx_strand_id
1 'polypeptide(L)'
;MGEPEAVYTANGTPGTRGVCPVCGTKMFKMGRTPAHDAIPAPDPQALKAKRKAAGKNPKKSGKAKQNGKLVIVESPAKAKTIGKFLGKGYTVKASVGHVRDLLRSQLSVDVDNEFAPKYRVPNEKRSVVKELKKLATDSSEIYLATDPDREGEAIAWHLTEAADMAHDRTKRVVFHE
;
A
#
# COMPACT_ATOMS: atom_id res chain seq x y z
N MET A 1 -19.44 3.63 -44.66
CA MET A 1 -18.25 4.43 -44.26
C MET A 1 -17.72 5.07 -45.53
N GLY A 2 -17.57 6.39 -45.56
CA GLY A 2 -16.73 7.04 -46.56
C GLY A 2 -15.26 6.75 -46.23
N GLU A 3 -14.47 6.46 -47.25
CA GLU A 3 -13.01 6.23 -47.18
C GLU A 3 -12.58 5.26 -46.07
N PRO A 4 -12.97 3.97 -46.14
CA PRO A 4 -12.56 2.99 -45.13
C PRO A 4 -11.07 2.64 -45.27
N GLU A 5 -10.28 3.00 -44.27
CA GLU A 5 -8.85 2.70 -44.15
C GLU A 5 -8.62 1.57 -43.13
N ALA A 6 -7.91 0.53 -43.54
CA ALA A 6 -7.50 -0.56 -42.66
C ALA A 6 -6.34 -0.14 -41.76
N VAL A 7 -6.48 -0.35 -40.46
CA VAL A 7 -5.52 0.13 -39.46
C VAL A 7 -5.37 -0.88 -38.31
N TYR A 8 -4.16 -1.02 -37.79
CA TYR A 8 -3.92 -1.77 -36.56
C TYR A 8 -3.97 -0.85 -35.33
N THR A 9 -4.62 -1.29 -34.26
CA THR A 9 -4.60 -0.56 -32.98
C THR A 9 -3.22 -0.65 -32.32
N ALA A 10 -2.98 0.16 -31.28
CA ALA A 10 -1.75 0.12 -30.48
C ALA A 10 -1.47 -1.25 -29.83
N ASN A 11 -2.47 -2.13 -29.76
CA ASN A 11 -2.37 -3.49 -29.24
C ASN A 11 -2.27 -4.55 -30.34
N GLY A 12 -2.21 -4.15 -31.62
CA GLY A 12 -2.14 -5.05 -32.77
C GLY A 12 -3.48 -5.62 -33.24
N THR A 13 -4.61 -5.10 -32.75
CA THR A 13 -5.95 -5.56 -33.17
C THR A 13 -6.34 -4.89 -34.50
N PRO A 14 -6.85 -5.64 -35.51
CA PRO A 14 -7.27 -5.06 -36.78
C PRO A 14 -8.57 -4.27 -36.63
N GLY A 15 -8.65 -3.12 -37.29
CA GLY A 15 -9.82 -2.26 -37.32
C GLY A 15 -9.86 -1.41 -38.57
N THR A 16 -11.02 -0.82 -38.83
CA THR A 16 -11.23 0.07 -39.98
C THR A 16 -11.60 1.45 -39.46
N ARG A 17 -10.83 2.47 -39.85
CA ARG A 17 -11.18 3.87 -39.66
C ARG A 17 -11.90 4.36 -40.92
N GLY A 18 -12.86 5.25 -40.75
CA GLY A 18 -13.51 5.91 -41.87
C GLY A 18 -14.28 7.13 -41.39
N VAL A 19 -14.92 7.82 -42.32
CA VAL A 19 -15.73 9.01 -42.01
C VAL A 19 -17.19 8.72 -42.34
N CYS A 20 -18.13 9.24 -41.54
CA CYS A 20 -19.54 9.18 -41.86
C CYS A 20 -19.83 10.10 -43.05
N PRO A 21 -20.37 9.60 -44.19
CA PRO A 21 -20.59 10.42 -45.38
C PRO A 21 -21.74 11.43 -45.22
N VAL A 22 -22.56 11.30 -44.17
CA VAL A 22 -23.71 12.17 -43.92
C VAL A 22 -23.34 13.32 -42.98
N CYS A 23 -22.58 13.06 -41.92
CA CYS A 23 -22.30 14.04 -40.86
C CYS A 23 -20.81 14.31 -40.63
N GLY A 24 -19.90 13.68 -41.37
CA GLY A 24 -18.46 13.90 -41.24
C GLY A 24 -17.82 13.32 -39.96
N THR A 25 -18.59 12.65 -39.10
CA THR A 25 -18.06 12.06 -37.87
C THR A 25 -17.08 10.94 -38.18
N LYS A 26 -15.89 10.98 -37.54
CA LYS A 26 -14.90 9.89 -37.61
C LYS A 26 -15.47 8.64 -36.95
N MET A 27 -15.44 7.53 -37.66
CA MET A 27 -15.94 6.24 -37.21
C MET A 27 -14.81 5.22 -37.15
N PHE A 28 -14.88 4.33 -36.17
CA PHE A 28 -13.96 3.21 -36.02
C PHE A 28 -14.76 1.93 -35.82
N LYS A 29 -14.49 0.91 -36.63
CA LYS A 29 -15.13 -0.40 -36.49
C LYS A 29 -14.06 -1.47 -36.33
N MET A 30 -14.21 -2.30 -35.29
CA MET A 30 -13.31 -3.42 -35.03
C MET A 30 -13.58 -4.55 -36.03
N GLY A 31 -12.52 -5.19 -36.52
CA GLY A 31 -12.64 -6.35 -37.40
C GLY A 31 -11.58 -6.39 -38.51
N ARG A 32 -11.24 -7.61 -38.93
CA ARG A 32 -10.33 -7.85 -40.06
C ARG A 32 -11.09 -7.67 -41.37
N THR A 33 -10.54 -6.86 -42.26
CA THR A 33 -11.04 -6.66 -43.63
C THR A 33 -9.98 -7.13 -44.63
N PRO A 34 -10.34 -7.45 -45.88
CA PRO A 34 -9.37 -7.85 -46.92
C PRO A 34 -8.25 -6.82 -47.14
N ALA A 35 -8.51 -5.54 -46.86
CA ALA A 35 -7.52 -4.47 -46.92
C ALA A 35 -6.39 -4.57 -45.88
N HIS A 36 -6.51 -5.45 -44.87
CA HIS A 36 -5.44 -5.71 -43.91
C HIS A 36 -4.34 -6.64 -44.45
N ASP A 37 -4.59 -7.39 -45.52
CA ASP A 37 -3.59 -8.31 -46.06
C ASP A 37 -2.49 -7.57 -46.85
N ALA A 38 -2.76 -6.31 -47.25
CA ALA A 38 -1.80 -5.41 -47.89
C ALA A 38 -0.99 -4.56 -46.89
N ILE A 39 -1.29 -4.63 -45.58
CA ILE A 39 -0.64 -3.82 -44.55
C ILE A 39 0.13 -4.74 -43.60
N PRO A 40 1.45 -4.55 -43.41
CA PRO A 40 2.21 -5.38 -42.49
C PRO A 40 1.70 -5.18 -41.06
N ALA A 41 1.39 -6.29 -40.39
CA ALA A 41 0.99 -6.26 -38.99
C ALA A 41 2.13 -5.73 -38.11
N PRO A 42 1.83 -4.98 -37.05
CA PRO A 42 2.86 -4.50 -36.12
C PRO A 42 3.59 -5.66 -35.46
N ASP A 43 4.92 -5.57 -35.38
CA ASP A 43 5.78 -6.61 -34.79
C ASP A 43 5.34 -6.96 -33.35
N PRO A 44 4.99 -8.25 -33.09
CA PRO A 44 4.63 -8.72 -31.75
C PRO A 44 5.69 -8.46 -30.68
N GLN A 45 6.98 -8.43 -31.03
CA GLN A 45 8.05 -8.15 -30.06
C GLN A 45 8.10 -6.68 -29.66
N ALA A 46 7.96 -5.76 -30.63
CA ALA A 46 7.83 -4.32 -30.38
C ALA A 46 6.59 -3.98 -29.51
N LEU A 47 5.46 -4.67 -29.75
CA LEU A 47 4.24 -4.52 -28.92
C LEU A 47 4.47 -5.01 -27.48
N LYS A 48 5.17 -6.13 -27.30
CA LYS A 48 5.54 -6.65 -25.96
C LYS A 48 6.50 -5.70 -25.23
N ALA A 49 7.47 -5.12 -25.93
CA ALA A 49 8.40 -4.13 -25.36
C ALA A 49 7.67 -2.86 -24.91
N LYS A 50 6.74 -2.33 -25.71
CA LYS A 50 5.88 -1.19 -25.34
C LYS A 50 4.96 -1.52 -24.15
N ARG A 51 4.41 -2.73 -24.07
CA ARG A 51 3.62 -3.18 -22.89
C ARG A 51 4.48 -3.33 -21.64
N LYS A 52 5.76 -3.73 -21.74
CA LYS A 52 6.70 -3.72 -20.61
C LYS A 52 7.07 -2.30 -20.17
N ALA A 53 7.17 -1.36 -21.09
CA ALA A 53 7.41 0.05 -20.80
C ALA A 53 6.17 0.75 -20.20
N ALA A 54 4.97 0.48 -20.71
CA ALA A 54 3.70 1.04 -20.22
C ALA A 54 3.14 0.32 -18.98
N GLY A 55 3.50 -0.95 -18.78
CA GLY A 55 3.14 -1.76 -17.60
C GLY A 55 3.95 -1.43 -16.35
N LYS A 56 5.02 -0.64 -16.49
CA LYS A 56 5.52 0.16 -15.37
C LYS A 56 4.56 1.33 -15.19
N ASN A 57 3.42 1.06 -14.57
CA ASN A 57 2.83 2.09 -13.72
C ASN A 57 3.98 2.47 -12.78
N PRO A 58 4.56 3.69 -12.85
CA PRO A 58 5.40 4.10 -11.75
C PRO A 58 4.46 3.97 -10.55
N LYS A 59 4.75 3.05 -9.62
CA LYS A 59 4.14 3.12 -8.29
C LYS A 59 4.29 4.57 -7.92
N LYS A 60 3.17 5.29 -7.90
CA LYS A 60 3.15 6.73 -7.73
C LYS A 60 3.76 6.93 -6.36
N SER A 61 5.06 7.16 -6.33
CA SER A 61 5.81 7.66 -5.20
C SER A 61 5.42 9.12 -5.03
N GLY A 62 4.12 9.38 -4.93
CA GLY A 62 3.67 10.57 -4.26
C GLY A 62 4.01 10.30 -2.82
N LYS A 63 5.07 10.94 -2.31
CA LYS A 63 5.18 11.21 -0.88
C LYS A 63 3.78 11.63 -0.44
N ALA A 64 3.11 10.77 0.32
CA ALA A 64 1.80 11.10 0.87
C ALA A 64 1.98 12.43 1.59
N LYS A 65 1.11 13.39 1.29
CA LYS A 65 1.06 14.64 2.04
C LYS A 65 0.79 14.24 3.49
N GLN A 66 1.82 14.33 4.33
CA GLN A 66 1.84 13.89 5.73
C GLN A 66 0.89 14.76 6.57
N ASN A 67 -0.42 14.65 6.33
CA ASN A 67 -1.44 15.49 6.92
C ASN A 67 -2.23 14.68 7.95
N GLY A 68 -1.58 14.38 9.07
CA GLY A 68 -2.21 13.73 10.22
C GLY A 68 -1.16 13.16 11.17
N LYS A 69 -1.48 13.15 12.46
CA LYS A 69 -0.68 12.50 13.51
C LYS A 69 -1.30 11.16 13.84
N LEU A 70 -0.51 10.11 13.98
CA LEU A 70 -0.98 8.79 14.39
C LEU A 70 -0.79 8.63 15.89
N VAL A 71 -1.81 8.16 16.60
CA VAL A 71 -1.72 7.79 18.02
C VAL A 71 -2.04 6.32 18.14
N ILE A 72 -1.12 5.56 18.71
CA ILE A 72 -1.26 4.12 18.91
C ILE A 72 -1.41 3.87 20.40
N VAL A 73 -2.49 3.19 20.75
CA VAL A 73 -2.79 2.78 22.11
C VAL A 73 -2.92 1.27 22.15
N GLU A 74 -2.88 0.69 23.34
CA GLU A 74 -2.95 -0.76 23.48
C GLU A 74 -4.37 -1.32 23.27
N SER A 75 -5.39 -0.70 23.90
CA SER A 75 -6.75 -1.22 23.95
C SER A 75 -7.74 -0.40 23.11
N PRO A 76 -8.76 -1.03 22.49
CA PRO A 76 -9.78 -0.32 21.71
C PRO A 76 -10.61 0.66 22.54
N ALA A 77 -10.79 0.39 23.83
CA ALA A 77 -11.50 1.29 24.75
C ALA A 77 -10.72 2.60 24.94
N LYS A 78 -9.42 2.51 25.24
CA LYS A 78 -8.51 3.68 25.32
C LYS A 78 -8.53 4.47 24.01
N ALA A 79 -8.56 3.78 22.86
CA ALA A 79 -8.59 4.43 21.54
C ALA A 79 -9.84 5.29 21.33
N LYS A 80 -11.00 4.78 21.75
CA LYS A 80 -12.28 5.51 21.68
C LYS A 80 -12.27 6.74 22.59
N THR A 81 -11.71 6.60 23.80
CA THR A 81 -11.62 7.70 24.77
C THR A 81 -10.68 8.80 24.29
N ILE A 82 -9.44 8.45 23.95
CA ILE A 82 -8.42 9.39 23.44
C ILE A 82 -8.86 10.03 22.12
N GLY A 83 -9.53 9.28 21.25
CA GLY A 83 -10.09 9.81 20.00
C GLY A 83 -11.12 10.92 20.21
N LYS A 84 -11.91 10.87 21.30
CA LYS A 84 -12.85 11.95 21.65
C LYS A 84 -12.12 13.21 22.10
N PHE A 85 -11.00 13.08 22.80
CA PHE A 85 -10.23 14.22 23.31
C PHE A 85 -9.42 14.93 22.23
N LEU A 86 -8.77 14.19 21.33
CA LEU A 86 -7.83 14.78 20.35
C LEU A 86 -8.52 15.43 19.13
N GLY A 87 -9.70 14.96 18.74
CA GLY A 87 -10.48 15.54 17.64
C GLY A 87 -9.84 15.37 16.25
N LYS A 88 -10.09 16.35 15.36
CA LYS A 88 -9.67 16.29 13.94
C LYS A 88 -8.15 16.49 13.81
N GLY A 89 -7.52 15.67 12.97
CA GLY A 89 -6.07 15.73 12.70
C GLY A 89 -5.24 14.64 13.39
N TYR A 90 -5.87 13.90 14.30
CA TYR A 90 -5.29 12.70 14.91
C TYR A 90 -6.03 11.45 14.42
N THR A 91 -5.26 10.44 14.02
CA THR A 91 -5.77 9.09 13.77
C THR A 91 -5.42 8.24 14.97
N VAL A 92 -6.41 7.79 15.74
CA VAL A 92 -6.18 6.93 16.92
C VAL A 92 -6.45 5.48 16.55
N LYS A 93 -5.49 4.59 16.80
CA LYS A 93 -5.58 3.16 16.52
C LYS A 93 -5.14 2.34 17.73
N ALA A 94 -5.77 1.17 17.89
CA ALA A 94 -5.38 0.22 18.91
C ALA A 94 -4.45 -0.86 18.34
N SER A 95 -3.41 -1.26 19.07
CA SER A 95 -2.55 -2.40 18.73
C SER A 95 -3.21 -3.74 19.06
N VAL A 96 -4.23 -3.73 19.92
CA VAL A 96 -4.92 -4.93 20.43
C VAL A 96 -3.90 -5.82 21.16
N GLY A 97 -3.19 -5.20 22.11
CA GLY A 97 -2.15 -5.83 22.94
C GLY A 97 -0.80 -6.02 22.22
N HIS A 98 -0.07 -7.08 22.60
CA HIS A 98 1.25 -7.44 22.07
C HIS A 98 1.24 -7.76 20.57
N VAL A 99 2.09 -7.10 19.79
CA VAL A 99 2.12 -7.26 18.33
C VAL A 99 3.09 -8.35 17.86
N ARG A 100 4.14 -8.59 18.64
CA ARG A 100 5.13 -9.65 18.42
C ARG A 100 5.13 -10.58 19.62
N ASP A 101 5.45 -11.84 19.37
CA ASP A 101 5.59 -12.87 20.40
C ASP A 101 6.73 -13.83 20.01
N LEU A 102 7.18 -14.64 20.95
CA LEU A 102 8.13 -15.72 20.71
C LEU A 102 7.45 -16.89 19.97
N LEU A 103 8.23 -17.68 19.23
CA LEU A 103 7.71 -18.92 18.64
C LEU A 103 7.44 -19.93 19.76
N ARG A 104 6.17 -20.28 19.98
CA ARG A 104 5.81 -21.32 20.96
C ARG A 104 6.32 -22.72 20.58
N SER A 105 6.56 -22.97 19.30
CA SER A 105 6.92 -24.28 18.76
C SER A 105 8.42 -24.59 18.79
N GLN A 106 9.28 -23.62 19.11
CA GLN A 106 10.74 -23.76 19.09
C GLN A 106 11.37 -22.93 20.22
N LEU A 107 12.57 -23.33 20.68
CA LEU A 107 13.35 -22.50 21.60
C LEU A 107 13.68 -21.17 20.89
N SER A 108 12.99 -20.11 21.30
CA SER A 108 13.02 -18.80 20.63
C SER A 108 14.08 -17.86 21.22
N VAL A 109 14.96 -18.39 22.06
CA VAL A 109 16.03 -17.66 22.73
C VAL A 109 17.33 -18.35 22.38
N ASP A 110 18.26 -17.59 21.82
CA ASP A 110 19.57 -18.07 21.44
C ASP A 110 20.52 -18.01 22.65
N VAL A 111 20.66 -19.13 23.36
CA VAL A 111 21.45 -19.20 24.61
C VAL A 111 22.94 -18.96 24.36
N ASP A 112 23.42 -19.26 23.14
CA ASP A 112 24.82 -19.12 22.76
C ASP A 112 25.16 -17.69 22.31
N ASN A 113 24.15 -16.93 21.85
CA ASN A 113 24.30 -15.53 21.40
C ASN A 113 23.57 -14.55 22.35
N GLU A 114 24.07 -14.41 23.57
CA GLU A 114 23.60 -13.41 24.56
C GLU A 114 22.09 -13.45 24.84
N PHE A 115 21.47 -14.63 24.76
CA PHE A 115 20.02 -14.81 24.93
C PHE A 115 19.18 -14.01 23.92
N ALA A 116 19.69 -13.81 22.69
CA ALA A 116 18.99 -13.05 21.67
C ALA A 116 17.60 -13.65 21.36
N PRO A 117 16.50 -12.91 21.56
CA PRO A 117 15.15 -13.40 21.32
C PRO A 117 14.76 -13.33 19.83
N LYS A 118 14.13 -14.39 19.33
CA LYS A 118 13.56 -14.47 17.99
C LYS A 118 12.06 -14.17 18.03
N TYR A 119 11.70 -12.91 17.85
CA TYR A 119 10.31 -12.47 17.83
C TYR A 119 9.65 -12.60 16.45
N ARG A 120 8.41 -13.08 16.41
CA ARG A 120 7.57 -13.18 15.22
C ARG A 120 6.24 -12.45 15.43
N VAL A 121 5.69 -11.89 14.35
CA VAL A 121 4.30 -11.37 14.35
C VAL A 121 3.33 -12.56 14.17
N PRO A 122 2.43 -12.83 15.13
CA PRO A 122 1.39 -13.85 15.00
C PRO A 122 0.51 -13.60 13.77
N ASN A 123 0.02 -14.67 13.13
CA ASN A 123 -0.71 -14.55 11.87
C ASN A 123 -1.96 -13.65 11.99
N GLU A 124 -2.65 -13.72 13.12
CA GLU A 124 -3.85 -12.93 13.45
C GLU A 124 -3.56 -11.42 13.49
N LYS A 125 -2.34 -11.03 13.92
CA LYS A 125 -1.96 -9.62 14.09
C LYS A 125 -1.27 -9.02 12.86
N ARG A 126 -1.00 -9.82 11.82
CA ARG A 126 -0.36 -9.35 10.58
C ARG A 126 -1.15 -8.27 9.87
N SER A 127 -2.48 -8.36 9.87
CA SER A 127 -3.36 -7.36 9.28
C SER A 127 -3.23 -6.02 9.99
N VAL A 128 -3.25 -6.04 11.34
CA VAL A 128 -3.08 -4.86 12.20
C VAL A 128 -1.72 -4.22 11.97
N VAL A 129 -0.63 -4.99 11.97
CA VAL A 129 0.72 -4.45 11.70
C VAL A 129 0.81 -3.80 10.33
N LYS A 130 0.23 -4.42 9.31
CA LYS A 130 0.23 -3.88 7.95
C LYS A 130 -0.53 -2.57 7.88
N GLU A 131 -1.66 -2.46 8.57
CA GLU A 131 -2.42 -1.21 8.68
C GLU A 131 -1.63 -0.12 9.42
N LEU A 132 -1.06 -0.45 10.58
CA LEU A 132 -0.25 0.47 11.37
C LEU A 132 0.98 0.96 10.59
N LYS A 133 1.67 0.07 9.87
CA LYS A 133 2.81 0.42 9.00
C LYS A 133 2.40 1.40 7.90
N LYS A 134 1.25 1.19 7.28
CA LYS A 134 0.72 2.11 6.28
C LYS A 134 0.43 3.48 6.90
N LEU A 135 -0.29 3.51 8.01
CA LEU A 135 -0.64 4.76 8.71
C LEU A 135 0.60 5.50 9.22
N ALA A 136 1.61 4.78 9.72
CA ALA A 136 2.90 5.34 10.14
C ALA A 136 3.67 5.97 8.98
N THR A 137 3.57 5.37 7.79
CA THR A 137 4.17 5.95 6.57
C THR A 137 3.44 7.22 6.13
N ASP A 138 2.11 7.26 6.28
CA ASP A 138 1.24 8.36 5.84
C ASP A 138 1.10 9.52 6.85
N SER A 139 1.49 9.33 8.12
CA SER A 139 1.31 10.31 9.22
C SER A 139 2.59 11.06 9.56
N SER A 140 2.57 12.38 9.72
CA SER A 140 3.80 13.17 9.98
C SER A 140 4.54 12.77 11.25
N GLU A 141 3.79 12.57 12.33
CA GLU A 141 4.30 12.15 13.64
C GLU A 141 3.50 10.96 14.16
N ILE A 142 4.17 10.12 14.95
CA ILE A 142 3.62 8.91 15.55
C ILE A 142 3.75 9.05 17.07
N TYR A 143 2.65 8.84 17.80
CA TYR A 143 2.60 8.90 19.24
C TYR A 143 2.27 7.50 19.79
N LEU A 144 3.15 6.98 20.64
CA LEU A 144 2.96 5.73 21.36
C LEU A 144 2.41 6.05 22.75
N ALA A 145 1.11 5.80 22.92
CA ALA A 145 0.33 6.05 24.12
C ALA A 145 -0.05 4.72 24.79
N THR A 146 0.96 3.87 25.01
CA THR A 146 0.86 2.64 25.81
C THR A 146 1.00 2.97 27.30
N ASP A 147 0.63 2.03 28.16
CA ASP A 147 0.63 2.26 29.60
C ASP A 147 2.07 2.48 30.14
N PRO A 148 2.24 3.23 31.23
CA PRO A 148 3.56 3.59 31.76
C PRO A 148 4.16 2.49 32.65
N ASP A 149 4.11 1.26 32.17
CA ASP A 149 4.66 0.09 32.83
C ASP A 149 5.62 -0.66 31.90
N ARG A 150 6.27 -1.70 32.45
CA ARG A 150 7.24 -2.50 31.70
C ARG A 150 6.60 -3.16 30.47
N GLU A 151 5.35 -3.58 30.58
CA GLU A 151 4.62 -4.23 29.49
C GLU A 151 4.31 -3.22 28.38
N GLY A 152 3.82 -2.04 28.73
CA GLY A 152 3.55 -0.95 27.81
C GLY A 152 4.79 -0.49 27.05
N GLU A 153 5.97 -0.48 27.68
CA GLU A 153 7.22 -0.20 26.96
C GLU A 153 7.66 -1.33 26.03
N ALA A 154 7.51 -2.59 26.45
CA ALA A 154 7.79 -3.71 25.56
C ALA A 154 6.87 -3.66 24.32
N ILE A 155 5.59 -3.32 24.50
CA ILE A 155 4.63 -3.16 23.40
C ILE A 155 5.02 -1.99 22.49
N ALA A 156 5.39 -0.84 23.06
CA ALA A 156 5.84 0.33 22.29
C ALA A 156 7.07 0.02 21.44
N TRP A 157 8.05 -0.68 22.03
CA TRP A 157 9.24 -1.13 21.32
C TRP A 157 8.88 -2.12 20.19
N HIS A 158 8.06 -3.13 20.49
CA HIS A 158 7.60 -4.10 19.49
C HIS A 158 6.82 -3.48 18.34
N LEU A 159 6.02 -2.43 18.60
CA LEU A 159 5.29 -1.70 17.59
C LEU A 159 6.24 -0.96 16.63
N THR A 160 7.23 -0.28 17.20
CA THR A 160 8.25 0.47 16.46
C THR A 160 9.00 -0.48 15.51
N GLU A 161 9.44 -1.62 16.04
CA GLU A 161 10.15 -2.65 15.28
C GLU A 161 9.27 -3.36 14.26
N ALA A 162 8.03 -3.74 14.62
CA ALA A 162 7.14 -4.50 13.73
C ALA A 162 6.65 -3.67 12.55
N ALA A 163 6.35 -2.39 12.78
CA ALA A 163 5.82 -1.50 11.76
C ALA A 163 6.91 -0.65 11.07
N ASP A 164 8.19 -0.82 11.43
CA ASP A 164 9.33 -0.14 10.80
C ASP A 164 9.17 1.39 10.89
N MET A 165 8.86 1.85 12.11
CA MET A 165 8.59 3.26 12.37
C MET A 165 9.91 4.01 12.56
N ALA A 166 10.02 5.16 11.92
CA ALA A 166 11.21 5.99 12.04
C ALA A 166 11.28 6.61 13.46
N HIS A 167 12.42 6.46 14.13
CA HIS A 167 12.59 6.89 15.53
C HIS A 167 12.53 8.42 15.69
N ASP A 168 12.90 9.18 14.66
CA ASP A 168 12.83 10.64 14.61
C ASP A 168 11.39 11.18 14.66
N ARG A 169 10.44 10.40 14.15
CA ARG A 169 9.01 10.75 14.07
C ARG A 169 8.16 10.11 15.16
N THR A 170 8.75 9.18 15.93
CA THR A 170 8.07 8.45 16.99
C THR A 170 8.27 9.17 18.33
N LYS A 171 7.18 9.49 19.01
CA LYS A 171 7.15 10.15 20.32
C LYS A 171 6.44 9.25 21.33
N ARG A 172 7.01 9.11 22.52
CA ARG A 172 6.40 8.38 23.63
C ARG A 172 5.54 9.33 24.46
N VAL A 173 4.31 8.92 24.80
CA VAL A 173 3.37 9.68 25.63
C VAL A 173 2.96 8.86 26.83
N VAL A 174 3.17 9.41 28.03
CA VAL A 174 2.85 8.78 29.30
C VAL A 174 1.77 9.60 30.02
N PHE A 175 0.79 8.92 30.63
CA PHE A 175 -0.28 9.49 31.44
C PHE A 175 -0.52 8.60 32.67
N HIS A 176 -0.88 9.22 33.80
CA HIS A 176 -1.02 8.58 35.13
C HIS A 176 -2.35 8.92 35.80
N GLU A 177 -3.44 8.93 35.03
CA GLU A 177 -4.78 9.26 35.53
C GLU A 177 -5.41 8.12 36.34
#